data_AF-A0A839RZR9-F1
#
_entry.id   AF-A0A839RZR9-F1
#
_cell.length_a   1.000
_cell.length_b   1.000
_cell.length_c   1.000
_cell.angle_alpha   90.00
_cell.angle_beta   90.00
_cell.angle_gamma   90.00
#
_symmetry.space_group_name_H-M   'P 1'
#
loop_
_entity.id
_entity.type
_entity.pdbx_description
1 polymer ?
#
loop_
_entity_poly.entity_id
_entity_poly.type
_entity_poly.pdbx_seq_one_letter_code
_entity_poly.pdbx_strand_id
1 'polypeptide(L)' 'MSDQPADGPVVLTERTDVLAAGRRRAASSVCGTFEVSGGEIVLWRDYVDWTTVLATSARGGVDAPVQVVRSTVGRSARR' A
#
# COMPACT_ATOMS: atom_id res chain seq x y z
N MET A 1 13.34 24.48 24.26
CA MET A 1 13.16 23.02 24.20
C MET A 1 11.91 22.79 23.38
N SER A 2 12.06 22.55 22.08
CA SER A 2 10.93 22.39 21.17
C SER A 2 10.43 20.95 21.28
N ASP A 3 9.22 20.76 21.78
CA ASP A 3 8.52 19.48 21.81
C ASP A 3 8.01 19.18 20.39
N GLN A 4 8.91 18.75 19.52
CA GLN A 4 8.54 18.02 18.32
C GLN A 4 8.64 16.53 18.66
N PRO A 5 7.62 15.71 18.39
CA PRO A 5 7.80 14.27 18.40
C PRO A 5 9.01 13.95 17.54
N ALA A 6 9.90 13.08 18.03
CA ALA A 6 11.12 12.67 17.32
C ALA A 6 10.80 12.01 15.96
N ASP A 7 9.55 11.61 15.77
CA ASP A 7 9.02 11.04 14.55
C ASP A 7 8.51 12.17 13.64
N GLY A 8 9.17 12.36 12.50
CA GLY A 8 8.66 13.24 11.43
C GLY A 8 7.25 12.81 10.97
N PRO A 9 6.55 13.61 10.15
CA PRO A 9 5.20 13.27 9.68
C PRO A 9 5.10 11.82 9.18
N VAL A 10 4.18 11.06 9.79
CA VAL A 10 3.85 9.70 9.40
C VAL A 10 2.75 9.74 8.33
N VAL A 11 3.00 9.12 7.18
CA VAL A 11 2.07 8.99 6.06
C VAL A 11 1.64 7.54 5.94
N LEU A 12 0.32 7.31 5.94
CA LEU A 12 -0.28 6.00 5.69
C LEU A 12 -0.76 5.92 4.24
N THR A 13 -0.59 4.75 3.62
CA THR A 13 -1.09 4.47 2.27
C THR A 13 -1.80 3.13 2.24
N GLU A 14 -2.88 3.07 1.47
CA GLU A 14 -3.53 1.82 1.07
C GLU A 14 -3.56 1.81 -0.45
N ARG A 15 -3.05 0.73 -1.04
CA ARG A 15 -2.91 0.61 -2.50
C ARG A 15 -3.02 -0.85 -2.95
N THR A 16 -3.22 -1.04 -4.25
CA THR A 16 -3.10 -2.35 -4.89
C THR A 16 -1.86 -2.35 -5.75
N ASP A 17 -0.86 -3.15 -5.39
CA ASP A 17 0.39 -3.26 -6.12
C ASP A 17 0.40 -4.53 -6.98
N VAL A 18 1.09 -4.47 -8.12
CA VAL A 18 1.27 -5.60 -9.02
C VAL A 18 2.72 -6.04 -8.99
N LEU A 19 2.98 -7.22 -8.41
CA LEU A 19 4.27 -7.88 -8.48
C LEU A 19 4.38 -8.62 -9.82
N ALA A 20 5.40 -8.30 -10.62
CA ALA A 20 5.62 -8.90 -11.93
C ALA A 20 6.97 -9.63 -11.97
N ALA A 21 6.96 -10.91 -12.39
CA ALA A 21 8.15 -11.73 -12.57
C ALA A 21 8.02 -12.56 -13.86
N GLY A 22 8.66 -12.11 -14.94
CA GLY A 22 8.48 -12.69 -16.27
C GLY A 22 7.04 -12.54 -16.76
N ARG A 23 6.38 -13.66 -17.09
CA ARG A 23 4.97 -13.69 -17.51
C ARG A 23 3.96 -13.71 -16.35
N ARG A 24 4.44 -13.83 -15.11
CA ARG A 24 3.58 -13.91 -13.92
C ARG A 24 3.31 -12.51 -13.38
N ARG A 25 2.04 -12.23 -13.07
CA ARG A 25 1.57 -11.01 -12.41
C ARG A 25 0.71 -11.40 -11.21
N ALA A 26 0.94 -10.75 -10.08
CA ALA A 26 0.19 -10.94 -8.84
C ALA A 26 -0.22 -9.56 -8.32
N ALA A 27 -1.51 -9.25 -8.37
CA ALA A 27 -2.05 -8.02 -7.77
C ALA A 27 -2.43 -8.30 -6.31
N SER A 28 -1.97 -7.48 -5.38
CA SER A 28 -2.24 -7.62 -3.94
C SER A 28 -2.41 -6.27 -3.26
N SER A 29 -3.27 -6.20 -2.26
CA SER A 29 -3.37 -5.03 -1.39
C SER A 29 -2.07 -4.86 -0.59
N VAL A 30 -1.61 -3.62 -0.50
CA VAL A 30 -0.45 -3.20 0.27
C VAL A 30 -0.85 -2.00 1.13
N CYS A 31 -0.57 -2.11 2.42
CA CYS A 31 -0.72 -1.00 3.36
C CYS A 31 0.67 -0.54 3.80
N GLY A 32 1.02 0.71 3.49
CA GLY A 32 2.34 1.28 3.76
C GLY A 32 2.32 2.33 4.85
N THR A 33 3.37 2.37 5.66
CA THR A 33 3.70 3.45 6.60
C THR A 33 5.03 4.07 6.19
N PHE A 34 5.01 5.39 5.97
CA PHE A 34 6.20 6.17 5.65
C PHE A 34 6.45 7.22 6.74
N GLU A 35 7.68 7.33 7.20
CA GLU A 35 8.12 8.48 8.01
C GLU A 35 8.93 9.41 7.13
N VAL A 36 8.57 10.69 7.11
CA VAL A 36 9.26 11.71 6.31
C VAL A 36 9.95 12.70 7.24
N SER A 37 11.25 12.89 7.06
CA SER A 37 12.03 13.89 7.80
C SER A 37 12.91 14.67 6.83
N GLY A 38 12.93 15.99 6.94
CA GLY A 38 13.70 16.84 6.02
C GLY A 38 13.29 16.76 4.54
N GLY A 39 12.08 16.26 4.26
CA GLY A 39 11.60 16.01 2.88
C GLY A 39 12.03 14.66 2.30
N GLU A 40 12.74 13.83 3.08
CA GLU A 40 13.15 12.49 2.67
C GLU A 40 12.39 11.41 3.45
N ILE A 41 12.17 10.26 2.82
CA ILE A 41 11.58 9.09 3.47
C ILE A 41 12.66 8.39 4.31
N VAL A 42 12.50 8.41 5.63
CA VAL A 42 13.45 7.79 6.58
C VAL A 42 13.00 6.42 7.09
N LEU A 43 11.69 6.11 6.98
CA LEU A 43 11.14 4.76 7.18
C LEU A 43 10.21 4.41 6.03
N TRP A 44 10.33 3.19 5.53
CA TRP A 44 9.38 2.59 4.60
C TRP A 44 9.03 1.19 5.11
N ARG A 45 7.79 1.02 5.59
CA ARG A 45 7.23 -0.30 5.96
C ARG A 45 5.98 -0.59 5.16
N ASP A 46 6.01 -1.64 4.35
CA ASP A 46 4.84 -2.14 3.63
C ASP A 46 4.37 -3.47 4.22
N TYR A 47 3.06 -3.59 4.41
CA TYR A 47 2.36 -4.82 4.76
C TYR A 47 1.62 -5.33 3.54
N VAL A 48 1.98 -6.53 3.09
CA VAL A 48 1.38 -7.17 1.91
C VAL A 48 0.55 -8.38 2.33
N ASP A 49 -0.59 -8.58 1.66
CA ASP A 49 -1.34 -9.83 1.76
C ASP A 49 -0.66 -10.95 0.97
N TRP A 50 0.19 -11.71 1.67
CA TRP A 50 0.90 -12.86 1.12
C TRP A 50 -0.03 -13.97 0.63
N THR A 51 -1.22 -14.12 1.19
CA THR A 51 -2.16 -15.17 0.74
C THR A 51 -2.65 -14.87 -0.67
N THR A 52 -2.96 -13.60 -0.95
CA THR A 52 -3.33 -13.13 -2.28
C THR A 52 -2.17 -13.24 -3.26
N VAL A 53 -0.94 -12.85 -2.86
CA VAL A 53 0.26 -12.99 -3.70
C VAL A 53 0.50 -14.46 -4.08
N LEU A 54 0.46 -15.37 -3.12
CA LEU A 54 0.68 -16.79 -3.36
C LEU A 54 -0.41 -17.40 -4.23
N ALA A 55 -1.68 -17.08 -3.96
CA ALA A 55 -2.81 -17.65 -4.68
C ALA A 55 -2.89 -17.16 -6.14
N THR A 56 -2.51 -15.91 -6.42
CA THR A 56 -2.43 -15.38 -7.80
C THR A 56 -1.19 -15.89 -8.54
N SER A 57 -0.07 -16.02 -7.84
CA SER A 57 1.17 -16.60 -8.40
C SER A 57 1.01 -18.08 -8.79
N ALA A 58 0.31 -18.87 -7.97
CA ALA A 58 0.07 -20.29 -8.21
C ALA A 58 -0.93 -20.55 -9.34
N ARG A 59 -1.89 -19.65 -9.56
CA ARG A 59 -2.91 -19.79 -10.62
C ARG A 59 -2.40 -19.48 -12.03
N GLY A 60 -1.14 -19.07 -12.18
CA GLY A 60 -0.51 -18.92 -13.50
C GLY A 60 -1.26 -17.96 -14.40
N GLY A 61 -1.21 -16.65 -14.12
CA GLY A 61 -1.49 -15.61 -15.11
C GLY A 61 -2.83 -15.78 -15.86
N VAL A 62 -3.93 -15.96 -15.14
CA VAL A 62 -5.23 -15.57 -15.68
C VAL A 62 -5.46 -14.17 -15.14
N ASP A 63 -5.47 -13.18 -16.03
CA ASP A 63 -5.94 -11.82 -15.74
C ASP A 63 -7.37 -11.92 -15.22
N ALA A 64 -7.52 -12.12 -13.91
CA ALA A 64 -8.81 -11.95 -13.27
C ALA A 64 -9.08 -10.45 -13.31
N PRO A 65 -10.19 -9.99 -13.92
CA PRO A 65 -10.57 -8.60 -13.81
C PRO A 65 -10.89 -8.37 -12.34
N VAL A 66 -9.94 -7.81 -11.57
CA VAL A 66 -10.20 -7.29 -10.24
C VAL A 66 -11.26 -6.21 -10.44
N GLN A 67 -12.50 -6.57 -10.15
CA GLN A 67 -13.57 -5.62 -9.98
C GLN A 67 -13.17 -4.75 -8.80
N VAL A 68 -12.69 -3.55 -9.12
CA VAL A 68 -12.47 -2.48 -8.16
C VAL A 68 -13.81 -2.19 -7.50
N VAL A 69 -14.02 -2.73 -6.30
CA VAL A 69 -15.06 -2.22 -5.40
C VAL A 69 -14.58 -0.84 -4.97
N ARG A 70 -15.16 0.20 -5.58
CA ARG A 70 -14.96 1.59 -5.16
C ARG A 70 -15.70 1.80 -3.84
N SER A 71 -15.00 1.78 -2.73
CA SER A 71 -15.51 2.40 -1.50
C SER A 71 -15.46 3.92 -1.68
N THR A 72 -16.58 4.50 -2.08
CA THR A 72 -16.79 5.94 -1.97
C THR A 72 -16.91 6.27 -0.49
N VAL A 73 -15.82 6.72 0.14
CA VAL A 73 -15.90 7.52 1.37
C VAL A 73 -15.14 8.81 1.09
N GLY A 74 -15.88 9.78 0.56
CA GLY A 74 -15.42 11.14 0.36
C GLY A 74 -16.14 12.09 1.29
N ARG A 75 -15.33 12.87 2.02
CA ARG A 75 -15.61 14.13 2.75
C ARG A 75 -16.41 13.98 4.05
N SER A 76 -16.09 14.70 5.14
CA SER A 76 -15.25 15.89 5.31
C SER A 76 -15.08 16.13 6.81
N ALA A 77 -13.84 16.39 7.26
CA ALA A 77 -13.58 16.92 8.59
C ALA A 77 -14.31 18.27 8.77
N ARG A 78 -15.02 18.38 9.89
CA ARG A 78 -15.71 19.59 10.34
C ARG A 78 -14.70 20.71 10.65
N ARG A 79 -15.15 21.94 10.42
CA ARG A 79 -14.59 23.17 11.00
C ARG A 79 -14.59 23.13 12.52
#